data_AF-A0A2L1GR13-F1
#
_entry.id   AF-A0A2L1GR13-F1
#
_cell.length_a   1.000
_cell.length_b   1.000
_cell.length_c   1.000
_cell.angle_alpha   90.00
_cell.angle_beta   90.00
_cell.angle_gamma   90.00
#
_symmetry.space_group_name_H-M   'P 1'
#
loop_
_entity.id
_entity.type
_entity.pdbx_description
1 polymer ?
#
loop_
_entity_poly.entity_id
_entity_poly.type
_entity_poly.pdbx_seq_one_letter_code
_entity_poly.pdbx_strand_id
1 'polypeptide(L)'
;MHRFYPALRHQQQGHSRGNRRQNHCPLAGFSGLNVLAFSYPLSPWLHDHRFAGRTVFPAVESMRVLLAAYAGMQDKDGPRLPLVVSGARFPHLIAVDRAARRLDFQVTAEPEPVPAEGAGLAACPATATVLTLFWRKPLKAMTRLLRVAELKINGTGTTAGPPPPCPDGTLAADARRIPAERIYRELVPFGPAFHSLQGDLLLAGREALGRLQALPAPELPGADWLGTPLPLDGAMHAACVHGQQLADFVPFPVALGRRRICRPLRIGADVQVRARQTGRTAEALFYDLWLFQSGELAEEIRGLEMRDLSGGAIRPPAWLADAPNRQDSP
;
A
#
# COMPACT_ATOMS: atom_id res chain seq x y z
N MET A 1 -12.60 -27.30 -13.72
CA MET A 1 -14.08 -27.39 -13.66
C MET A 1 -14.51 -27.34 -12.20
N HIS A 2 -15.70 -26.77 -11.94
CA HIS A 2 -16.29 -26.39 -10.64
C HIS A 2 -15.96 -24.98 -10.12
N ARG A 3 -16.76 -24.04 -10.64
CA ARG A 3 -17.11 -22.75 -10.04
C ARG A 3 -18.01 -22.99 -8.82
N PHE A 4 -17.79 -22.26 -7.73
CA PHE A 4 -18.81 -21.99 -6.72
C PHE A 4 -18.60 -20.57 -6.20
N TYR A 5 -19.54 -19.66 -6.48
CA TYR A 5 -20.19 -18.74 -5.54
C TYR A 5 -21.33 -18.00 -6.29
N PRO A 6 -22.56 -17.98 -5.76
CA PRO A 6 -23.68 -17.26 -6.37
C PRO A 6 -23.65 -15.78 -5.98
N ALA A 7 -23.95 -14.92 -6.95
CA ALA A 7 -24.24 -13.52 -6.75
C ALA A 7 -25.59 -13.38 -6.01
N LEU A 8 -25.59 -12.71 -4.86
CA LEU A 8 -26.82 -12.26 -4.19
C LEU A 8 -27.20 -10.89 -4.77
N ARG A 9 -28.15 -10.89 -5.71
CA ARG A 9 -28.91 -9.69 -6.10
C ARG A 9 -30.26 -9.73 -5.39
N HIS A 10 -30.58 -8.69 -4.63
CA HIS A 10 -31.97 -8.39 -4.30
C HIS A 10 -32.66 -7.79 -5.53
N GLN A 11 -33.71 -8.47 -5.99
CA GLN A 11 -34.55 -8.08 -7.11
C GLN A 11 -35.76 -7.33 -6.54
N GLN A 12 -35.91 -6.04 -6.84
CA GLN A 12 -37.22 -5.38 -6.84
C GLN A 12 -37.63 -5.16 -8.29
N GLN A 13 -38.72 -5.79 -8.69
CA GLN A 13 -39.37 -5.61 -9.98
C GLN A 13 -40.24 -4.36 -9.94
N GLY A 14 -40.12 -3.50 -10.94
CA GLY A 14 -41.06 -2.44 -11.26
C GLY A 14 -41.01 -2.17 -12.76
N HIS A 15 -42.09 -2.53 -13.47
CA HIS A 15 -42.28 -2.22 -14.89
C HIS A 15 -42.60 -0.73 -15.07
N SER A 16 -41.93 -0.07 -16.02
CA SER A 16 -42.58 0.87 -16.97
C SER A 16 -41.63 1.26 -18.11
N ARG A 17 -42.20 1.30 -19.32
CA ARG A 17 -41.55 1.67 -20.59
C ARG A 17 -41.35 3.19 -20.69
N GLY A 18 -40.24 3.63 -21.27
CA GLY A 18 -40.07 5.03 -21.71
C GLY A 18 -38.64 5.36 -22.13
N ASN A 19 -38.43 5.51 -23.44
CA ASN A 19 -37.15 5.80 -24.08
C ASN A 19 -36.80 7.31 -23.96
N ARG A 20 -35.69 7.67 -23.31
CA ARG A 20 -34.97 8.93 -23.54
C ARG A 20 -33.52 8.80 -23.07
N ARG A 21 -32.59 8.93 -24.02
CA ARG A 21 -31.14 9.02 -23.76
C ARG A 21 -30.87 10.23 -22.87
N GLN A 22 -30.58 9.99 -21.59
CA GLN A 22 -29.95 10.96 -20.70
C GLN A 22 -28.51 10.51 -20.48
N ASN A 23 -27.58 11.44 -20.66
CA ASN A 23 -26.17 11.26 -20.34
C ASN A 23 -26.05 11.03 -18.82
N HIS A 24 -25.95 9.77 -18.41
CA HIS A 24 -25.75 9.42 -17.01
C HIS A 24 -24.30 9.72 -16.59
N CYS A 25 -24.16 10.57 -15.58
CA CYS A 25 -22.95 10.68 -14.78
C CYS A 25 -22.75 9.32 -14.05
N PRO A 26 -21.58 8.66 -14.17
CA PRO A 26 -21.39 7.29 -13.69
C PRO A 26 -21.27 7.15 -12.15
N LEU A 27 -21.70 8.14 -11.37
CA LEU A 27 -21.56 8.13 -9.90
C LEU A 27 -22.91 8.15 -9.15
N ALA A 28 -24.03 7.96 -9.84
CA ALA A 28 -25.33 7.82 -9.17
C ALA A 28 -25.49 6.39 -8.61
N GLY A 29 -25.30 6.22 -7.29
CA GLY A 29 -26.00 5.16 -6.56
C GLY A 29 -25.20 4.41 -5.49
N PHE A 30 -24.78 5.08 -4.41
CA PHE A 30 -24.51 4.37 -3.15
C PHE A 30 -25.08 5.17 -1.98
N SER A 31 -26.18 4.71 -1.40
CA SER A 31 -26.77 5.24 -0.18
C SER A 31 -26.77 4.14 0.90
N GLY A 32 -25.67 4.02 1.63
CA GLY A 32 -25.58 3.11 2.78
C GLY A 32 -24.19 2.50 3.01
N LEU A 33 -24.01 1.98 4.22
CA LEU A 33 -22.86 1.16 4.62
C LEU A 33 -22.93 -0.20 3.92
N ASN A 34 -21.94 -0.52 3.08
CA ASN A 34 -21.79 -1.87 2.54
C ASN A 34 -20.82 -2.67 3.41
N VAL A 35 -21.17 -3.92 3.69
CA VAL A 35 -20.33 -4.83 4.47
C VAL A 35 -20.04 -6.08 3.64
N LEU A 36 -18.76 -6.31 3.33
CA LEU A 36 -18.29 -7.42 2.51
C LEU A 36 -17.45 -8.38 3.36
N ALA A 37 -17.77 -9.66 3.33
CA ALA A 37 -16.91 -10.69 3.91
C ALA A 37 -15.81 -11.05 2.92
N PHE A 38 -14.57 -11.19 3.40
CA PHE A 38 -13.42 -11.50 2.57
C PHE A 38 -12.56 -12.59 3.24
N SER A 39 -12.49 -13.78 2.64
CA SER A 39 -11.62 -14.86 3.11
C SER A 39 -10.28 -14.79 2.38
N TYR A 40 -9.21 -14.46 3.10
CA TYR A 40 -7.87 -14.37 2.56
C TYR A 40 -7.11 -15.69 2.78
N PRO A 41 -6.75 -16.44 1.73
CA PRO A 41 -5.96 -17.66 1.88
C PRO A 41 -4.52 -17.33 2.29
N LEU A 42 -4.04 -17.97 3.36
CA LEU A 42 -2.65 -17.87 3.77
C LEU A 42 -1.83 -18.90 2.99
N SER A 43 -1.06 -18.41 2.03
CA SER A 43 -0.09 -19.20 1.27
C SER A 43 1.30 -19.10 1.91
N PRO A 44 2.16 -20.14 1.79
CA PRO A 44 3.46 -20.18 2.47
C PRO A 44 4.35 -18.95 2.26
N TRP A 45 4.26 -18.31 1.10
CA TRP A 45 5.02 -17.08 0.79
C TRP A 45 4.80 -15.97 1.83
N LEU A 46 3.60 -15.85 2.42
CA LEU A 46 3.31 -14.80 3.39
C LEU A 46 4.12 -14.98 4.68
N HIS A 47 4.55 -16.22 4.97
CA HIS A 47 5.41 -16.49 6.12
C HIS A 47 6.82 -15.91 5.96
N ASP A 48 7.20 -15.49 4.76
CA ASP A 48 8.45 -14.78 4.51
C ASP A 48 8.37 -13.31 4.93
N HIS A 49 7.18 -12.71 5.08
CA HIS A 49 7.08 -11.37 5.67
C HIS A 49 7.16 -11.47 7.19
N ARG A 50 8.38 -11.34 7.71
CA ARG A 50 8.71 -11.60 9.12
C ARG A 50 9.25 -10.39 9.83
N PHE A 51 8.85 -10.27 11.09
CA PHE A 51 9.39 -9.30 12.02
C PHE A 51 9.49 -9.91 13.42
N ALA A 52 10.61 -9.71 14.12
CA ALA A 52 10.87 -10.27 15.45
C ALA A 52 10.55 -11.78 15.56
N GLY A 53 10.92 -12.55 14.52
CA GLY A 53 10.68 -14.00 14.45
C GLY A 53 9.23 -14.41 14.11
N ARG A 54 8.28 -13.48 14.05
CA ARG A 54 6.85 -13.73 13.77
C ARG A 54 6.50 -13.37 12.34
N THR A 55 5.54 -14.07 11.75
CA THR A 55 4.92 -13.63 10.50
C THR A 55 3.99 -12.47 10.79
N VAL A 56 4.10 -11.40 10.01
CA VAL A 56 3.27 -10.20 10.13
C VAL A 56 2.52 -10.00 8.83
N PHE A 57 1.23 -9.68 8.89
CA PHE A 57 0.46 -9.35 7.68
C PHE A 57 0.93 -7.99 7.11
N PRO A 58 1.38 -7.92 5.85
CA PRO A 58 1.92 -6.70 5.27
C PRO A 58 0.87 -5.59 5.11
N ALA A 59 1.31 -4.33 5.25
CA ALA A 59 0.48 -3.16 4.93
C ALA A 59 0.02 -3.17 3.46
N VAL A 60 0.91 -3.60 2.54
CA VAL A 60 0.59 -3.71 1.12
C VAL A 60 -0.50 -4.74 0.82
N GLU A 61 -0.56 -5.83 1.58
CA GLU A 61 -1.62 -6.84 1.47
C GLU A 61 -2.95 -6.32 2.02
N SER A 62 -2.91 -5.55 3.11
CA SER A 62 -4.11 -4.88 3.64
C SER A 62 -4.72 -3.93 2.62
N MET A 63 -3.89 -3.13 1.93
CA MET A 63 -4.35 -2.31 0.81
C MET A 63 -4.85 -3.15 -0.35
N ARG A 64 -4.18 -4.25 -0.70
CA ARG A 64 -4.59 -5.14 -1.79
C ARG A 64 -5.98 -5.73 -1.57
N VAL A 65 -6.30 -6.14 -0.34
CA VAL A 65 -7.64 -6.62 0.04
C VAL A 65 -8.69 -5.50 -0.09
N LEU A 66 -8.41 -4.30 0.43
CA LEU A 66 -9.34 -3.17 0.33
C LEU A 66 -9.59 -2.75 -1.12
N LEU A 67 -8.54 -2.74 -1.96
CA LEU A 67 -8.63 -2.41 -3.38
C LEU A 67 -9.34 -3.51 -4.20
N ALA A 68 -9.18 -4.78 -3.82
CA ALA A 68 -9.96 -5.88 -4.41
C ALA A 68 -11.45 -5.75 -4.10
N ALA A 69 -11.78 -5.43 -2.83
CA ALA A 69 -13.16 -5.18 -2.42
C ALA A 69 -13.75 -3.97 -3.17
N TYR A 70 -12.98 -2.89 -3.32
CA TYR A 70 -13.38 -1.74 -4.13
C TYR A 70 -13.72 -2.11 -5.56
N ALA A 71 -12.84 -2.86 -6.23
CA ALA A 71 -13.05 -3.31 -7.60
C ALA A 71 -14.31 -4.18 -7.74
N GLY A 72 -14.61 -5.04 -6.75
CA GLY A 72 -15.83 -5.84 -6.71
C GLY A 72 -17.12 -5.03 -6.58
N MET A 73 -17.03 -3.76 -6.15
CA MET A 73 -18.16 -2.82 -6.09
C MET A 73 -18.28 -1.95 -7.36
N GLN A 74 -17.30 -1.98 -8.25
CA GLN A 74 -17.34 -1.22 -9.52
C GLN A 74 -18.11 -1.99 -10.60
N ASP A 75 -18.43 -1.27 -11.69
CA ASP A 75 -18.91 -1.90 -12.92
C ASP A 75 -17.90 -2.89 -13.51
N LYS A 76 -18.33 -3.67 -14.52
CA LYS A 76 -17.56 -4.78 -15.12
C LYS A 76 -16.14 -4.41 -15.59
N ASP A 77 -15.88 -3.14 -15.86
CA ASP A 77 -14.59 -2.66 -16.37
C ASP A 77 -13.54 -2.45 -15.27
N GLY A 78 -13.93 -2.56 -13.99
CA GLY A 78 -13.06 -2.35 -12.84
C GLY A 78 -12.64 -0.88 -12.62
N PRO A 79 -11.74 -0.61 -11.66
CA PRO A 79 -11.27 0.74 -11.39
C PRO A 79 -10.48 1.33 -12.57
N ARG A 80 -10.77 2.59 -12.92
CA ARG A 80 -9.99 3.33 -13.92
C ARG A 80 -8.67 3.81 -13.33
N LEU A 81 -7.60 3.70 -14.12
CA LEU A 81 -6.28 4.24 -13.79
C LEU A 81 -6.07 5.60 -14.48
N PRO A 82 -5.33 6.56 -13.87
CA PRO A 82 -4.70 6.44 -12.57
C PRO A 82 -5.71 6.46 -11.41
N LEU A 83 -5.53 5.56 -10.43
CA LEU A 83 -6.36 5.53 -9.22
C LEU A 83 -5.66 6.28 -8.08
N VAL A 84 -6.39 7.16 -7.39
CA VAL A 84 -5.89 7.88 -6.22
C VAL A 84 -6.54 7.34 -4.94
N VAL A 85 -5.68 6.86 -4.05
CA VAL A 85 -5.97 6.49 -2.68
C VAL A 85 -5.42 7.56 -1.76
N SER A 86 -6.13 7.91 -0.69
CA SER A 86 -5.63 8.83 0.35
C SER A 86 -5.89 8.33 1.75
N GLY A 87 -5.16 8.91 2.70
CA GLY A 87 -5.44 8.75 4.12
C GLY A 87 -5.33 7.30 4.59
N ALA A 88 -4.48 6.47 3.97
CA ALA A 88 -4.38 5.09 4.40
C ALA A 88 -3.75 5.01 5.79
N ARG A 89 -4.23 4.10 6.64
CA ARG A 89 -3.77 3.89 8.02
C ARG A 89 -3.63 2.40 8.32
N PHE A 90 -2.58 2.04 9.05
CA PHE A 90 -2.23 0.69 9.48
C PHE A 90 -1.89 0.71 10.99
N PRO A 91 -2.89 0.77 11.88
CA PRO A 91 -2.68 1.09 13.29
C PRO A 91 -1.94 -0.01 14.08
N HIS A 92 -1.87 -1.23 13.57
CA HIS A 92 -1.37 -2.39 14.32
C HIS A 92 -0.56 -3.35 13.43
N LEU A 93 0.52 -3.92 14.00
CA LEU A 93 1.16 -5.11 13.44
C LEU A 93 0.26 -6.32 13.65
N ILE A 94 -0.21 -6.92 12.56
CA ILE A 94 -1.06 -8.10 12.63
C ILE A 94 -0.20 -9.36 12.58
N ALA A 95 0.08 -9.94 13.75
CA ALA A 95 0.78 -11.21 13.83
C ALA A 95 -0.11 -12.34 13.29
N VAL A 96 0.43 -13.14 12.37
CA VAL A 96 -0.24 -14.28 11.75
C VAL A 96 0.35 -15.56 12.33
N ASP A 97 -0.51 -16.45 12.80
CA ASP A 97 -0.10 -17.79 13.25
C ASP A 97 0.39 -18.62 12.07
N ARG A 98 1.52 -19.31 12.22
CA ARG A 98 2.05 -20.22 11.20
C ARG A 98 1.11 -21.40 10.89
N ALA A 99 0.29 -21.80 11.85
CA ALA A 99 -0.70 -22.86 11.65
C ALA A 99 -1.95 -22.36 10.89
N ALA A 100 -2.17 -21.04 10.83
CA ALA A 100 -3.35 -20.49 10.18
C ALA A 100 -3.29 -20.73 8.66
N ARG A 101 -4.41 -21.21 8.10
CA ARG A 101 -4.56 -21.43 6.65
C ARG A 101 -5.33 -20.30 5.95
N ARG A 102 -6.02 -19.46 6.72
CA ARG A 102 -6.77 -18.31 6.21
C ARG A 102 -6.89 -17.22 7.27
N LEU A 103 -7.15 -16.00 6.82
CA LEU A 103 -7.63 -14.89 7.63
C LEU A 103 -9.02 -14.48 7.12
N ASP A 104 -9.98 -14.42 8.04
CA ASP A 104 -11.33 -13.98 7.73
C ASP A 104 -11.44 -12.47 8.01
N PHE A 105 -11.66 -11.69 6.96
CA PHE A 105 -11.81 -10.25 7.02
C PHE A 105 -13.26 -9.82 6.77
N GLN A 106 -13.56 -8.62 7.24
CA GLN A 106 -14.75 -7.85 6.92
C GLN A 106 -14.28 -6.49 6.39
N VAL A 107 -14.77 -6.11 5.21
CA VAL A 107 -14.55 -4.78 4.63
C VAL A 107 -15.83 -3.99 4.77
N THR A 108 -15.75 -2.78 5.32
CA THR A 108 -16.83 -1.80 5.23
C THR A 108 -16.52 -0.81 4.12
N ALA A 109 -17.56 -0.35 3.42
CA ALA A 109 -17.47 0.72 2.44
C ALA A 109 -18.54 1.77 2.70
N GLU A 110 -18.08 3.00 2.88
CA GLU A 110 -18.92 4.15 3.26
C GLU A 110 -18.67 5.31 2.28
N PRO A 111 -19.74 5.89 1.71
CA PRO A 111 -19.59 7.10 0.91
C PRO A 111 -19.29 8.30 1.80
N GLU A 112 -18.27 9.09 1.44
CA GLU A 112 -17.90 10.33 2.11
C GLU A 112 -18.07 11.50 1.13
N PRO A 113 -18.89 12.52 1.45
CA PRO A 113 -18.99 13.71 0.62
C PRO A 113 -17.64 14.43 0.53
N VAL A 114 -17.15 14.70 -0.67
CA VAL A 114 -15.96 15.54 -0.87
C VAL A 114 -16.43 17.00 -0.97
N PRO A 115 -15.91 17.91 -0.14
CA PRO A 115 -16.20 19.34 -0.28
C PRO A 115 -15.80 19.80 -1.68
N ALA A 116 -16.67 20.56 -2.35
CA ALA A 116 -16.32 21.20 -3.61
C ALA A 116 -15.24 22.26 -3.35
N GLU A 117 -13.98 22.00 -3.74
CA GLU A 117 -12.97 23.05 -3.79
C GLU A 117 -13.30 23.99 -4.96
N GLY A 118 -13.15 25.30 -4.71
CA GLY A 118 -13.85 26.36 -5.44
C GLY A 118 -13.78 26.31 -6.97
N ALA A 119 -14.96 26.24 -7.62
CA ALA A 119 -15.44 27.14 -8.68
C ALA A 119 -16.73 26.59 -9.32
N GLY A 120 -17.78 27.43 -9.37
CA GLY A 120 -18.85 27.37 -10.37
C GLY A 120 -19.98 26.38 -10.13
N LEU A 121 -21.23 26.86 -10.26
CA LEU A 121 -22.44 26.04 -10.27
C LEU A 121 -22.30 24.84 -11.22
N ALA A 122 -22.82 23.68 -10.76
CA ALA A 122 -23.02 22.41 -11.47
C ALA A 122 -21.86 21.39 -11.50
N ALA A 123 -20.99 21.35 -10.50
CA ALA A 123 -20.24 20.12 -10.20
C ALA A 123 -21.13 19.16 -9.39
N CYS A 124 -21.37 17.94 -9.88
CA CYS A 124 -21.91 16.88 -9.04
C CYS A 124 -20.98 16.70 -7.83
N PRO A 125 -21.48 16.59 -6.59
CA PRO A 125 -20.61 16.37 -5.44
C PRO A 125 -19.83 15.07 -5.67
N ALA A 126 -18.51 15.19 -5.77
CA ALA A 126 -17.67 14.01 -5.81
C ALA A 126 -17.86 13.27 -4.49
N THR A 127 -18.12 11.98 -4.56
CA THR A 127 -18.17 11.11 -3.39
C THR A 127 -16.90 10.29 -3.36
N ALA A 128 -16.18 10.35 -2.25
CA ALA A 128 -15.10 9.43 -1.98
C ALA A 128 -15.67 8.16 -1.35
N THR A 129 -14.95 7.05 -1.45
CA THR A 129 -15.30 5.81 -0.75
C THR A 129 -14.28 5.52 0.34
N VAL A 130 -14.70 5.55 1.60
CA VAL A 130 -13.87 5.10 2.73
C VAL A 130 -14.04 3.61 2.88
N LEU A 131 -12.92 2.89 2.91
CA LEU A 131 -12.85 1.46 3.06
C LEU A 131 -12.11 1.11 4.34
N THR A 132 -12.74 0.32 5.20
CA THR A 132 -12.10 -0.14 6.46
C THR A 132 -12.05 -1.65 6.50
N LEU A 133 -10.85 -2.19 6.74
CA LEU A 133 -10.57 -3.61 6.86
C LEU A 133 -10.57 -4.02 8.34
N PHE A 134 -11.43 -4.97 8.69
CA PHE A 134 -11.50 -5.58 10.00
C PHE A 134 -11.10 -7.05 9.92
N TRP A 135 -10.17 -7.49 10.75
CA TRP A 135 -9.92 -8.90 10.97
C TRP A 135 -10.93 -9.47 11.96
N ARG A 136 -11.64 -10.53 11.54
CA ARG A 136 -12.54 -11.31 12.40
C ARG A 136 -11.72 -12.34 13.15
N LYS A 137 -11.21 -11.96 14.33
CA LYS A 137 -10.40 -12.86 15.15
C LYS A 137 -11.32 -13.74 16.01
N PRO A 138 -11.38 -15.07 15.78
CA PRO A 138 -12.12 -15.96 16.65
C PRO A 138 -11.43 -16.03 18.02
N LEU A 139 -12.21 -15.82 19.08
CA LEU A 139 -11.85 -16.10 20.47
C LEU A 139 -12.77 -17.23 20.97
N LYS A 140 -12.42 -17.87 22.10
CA LYS A 140 -13.11 -19.07 22.61
C LYS A 140 -14.64 -18.93 22.71
N ALA A 141 -15.17 -17.74 22.99
CA ALA A 141 -16.61 -17.49 23.19
C ALA A 141 -17.19 -16.38 22.31
N MET A 142 -16.36 -15.67 21.52
CA MET A 142 -16.81 -14.51 20.74
C MET A 142 -15.90 -14.27 19.54
N THR A 143 -16.35 -13.46 18.58
CA THR A 143 -15.47 -12.93 17.52
C THR A 143 -15.15 -11.47 17.83
N ARG A 144 -13.86 -11.12 17.88
CA ARG A 144 -13.42 -9.73 18.00
C ARG A 144 -13.13 -9.18 16.62
N LEU A 145 -13.66 -8.00 16.31
CA LEU A 145 -13.26 -7.22 15.15
C LEU A 145 -12.05 -6.35 15.52
N LEU A 146 -10.93 -6.56 14.84
CA LEU A 146 -9.75 -5.71 14.96
C LEU A 146 -9.61 -4.91 13.67
N ARG A 147 -9.60 -3.57 13.77
CA ARG A 147 -9.32 -2.72 12.61
C ARG A 147 -7.86 -2.92 12.19
N VAL A 148 -7.67 -3.39 10.96
CA VAL A 148 -6.36 -3.70 10.36
C VAL A 148 -5.87 -2.54 9.51
N ALA A 149 -6.75 -2.00 8.68
CA ALA A 149 -6.41 -0.91 7.79
C ALA A 149 -7.65 -0.07 7.45
N GLU A 150 -7.40 1.14 7.00
CA GLU A 150 -8.41 2.05 6.46
C GLU A 150 -7.78 2.82 5.31
N LEU A 151 -8.54 3.13 4.27
CA LEU A 151 -8.12 4.00 3.18
C LEU A 151 -9.32 4.66 2.51
N LYS A 152 -9.07 5.75 1.80
CA LYS A 152 -10.10 6.48 1.05
C LYS A 152 -9.79 6.46 -0.45
N ILE A 153 -10.78 6.13 -1.26
CA ILE A 153 -10.72 6.20 -2.72
C ILE A 153 -11.29 7.54 -3.19
N ASN A 154 -10.46 8.33 -3.88
CA ASN A 154 -10.86 9.63 -4.43
C ASN A 154 -11.20 9.57 -5.93
N GLY A 155 -11.25 8.37 -6.51
CA GLY A 155 -11.43 8.17 -7.95
C GLY A 155 -10.16 8.47 -8.76
N THR A 156 -10.35 9.00 -9.98
CA THR A 156 -9.26 9.37 -10.88
C THR A 156 -8.83 10.81 -10.58
N GLY A 157 -7.57 11.01 -10.21
CA GLY A 157 -7.05 12.33 -9.84
C GLY A 157 -5.78 12.71 -10.60
N THR A 158 -5.61 14.00 -10.83
CA THR A 158 -4.38 14.60 -11.37
C THR A 158 -3.31 14.73 -10.29
N THR A 159 -2.04 14.88 -10.68
CA THR A 159 -0.90 15.04 -9.76
C THR A 159 -0.78 16.49 -9.30
N ALA A 160 -0.37 16.68 -8.04
CA ALA A 160 0.20 17.96 -7.59
C ALA A 160 1.66 18.03 -8.07
N GLY A 161 1.87 18.39 -9.34
CA GLY A 161 3.18 18.59 -9.95
C GLY A 161 3.81 17.38 -10.67
N PRO A 162 4.86 17.60 -11.46
CA PRO A 162 5.58 16.52 -12.15
C PRO A 162 6.34 15.63 -11.13
N PRO A 163 6.43 14.31 -11.37
CA PRO A 163 7.30 13.46 -10.56
C PRO A 163 8.78 13.88 -10.73
N PRO A 164 9.64 13.60 -9.73
CA PRO A 164 11.07 13.74 -9.93
C PRO A 164 11.53 12.82 -11.08
N PRO A 165 12.68 13.11 -11.71
CA PRO A 165 13.22 12.24 -12.73
C PRO A 165 13.49 10.85 -12.17
N CYS A 166 13.22 9.85 -13.01
CA CYS A 166 13.59 8.47 -12.75
C CYS A 166 15.09 8.41 -12.40
N PRO A 167 15.50 7.67 -11.36
CA PRO A 167 16.92 7.47 -11.08
C PRO A 167 17.62 6.87 -12.30
N ASP A 168 18.66 7.55 -12.77
CA ASP A 168 19.53 7.12 -13.88
C ASP A 168 20.66 6.19 -13.41
N GLY A 169 20.75 5.96 -12.10
CA GLY A 169 21.81 5.15 -11.47
C GLY A 169 23.11 5.91 -11.24
N THR A 170 23.15 7.21 -11.56
CA THR A 170 24.31 8.06 -11.30
C THR A 170 24.43 8.28 -9.79
N LEU A 171 25.53 7.80 -9.21
CA LEU A 171 25.80 7.95 -7.79
C LEU A 171 26.26 9.38 -7.48
N ALA A 172 25.68 9.99 -6.45
CA ALA A 172 26.40 11.04 -5.74
C ALA A 172 27.72 10.43 -5.22
N ALA A 173 28.82 11.18 -5.30
CA ALA A 173 30.15 10.66 -4.94
C ALA A 173 30.24 10.15 -3.48
N ASP A 174 29.35 10.62 -2.62
CA ASP A 174 29.22 10.26 -1.20
C ASP A 174 28.07 9.28 -0.90
N ALA A 175 27.41 8.74 -1.92
CA ALA A 175 26.33 7.78 -1.73
C ALA A 175 26.86 6.48 -1.09
N ARG A 176 26.28 6.11 0.04
CA ARG A 176 26.55 4.85 0.71
C ARG A 176 25.86 3.71 -0.04
N ARG A 177 26.62 2.68 -0.41
CA ARG A 177 26.10 1.49 -1.09
C ARG A 177 25.89 0.37 -0.09
N ILE A 178 24.69 -0.21 -0.05
CA ILE A 178 24.36 -1.35 0.80
C ILE A 178 23.78 -2.47 -0.08
N PRO A 179 24.44 -3.63 -0.16
CA PRO A 179 23.90 -4.77 -0.89
C PRO A 179 22.55 -5.23 -0.31
N ALA A 180 21.57 -5.47 -1.18
CA ALA A 180 20.24 -5.95 -0.81
C ALA A 180 20.30 -7.27 -0.02
N GLU A 181 21.22 -8.17 -0.38
CA GLU A 181 21.45 -9.42 0.34
C GLU A 181 21.80 -9.17 1.81
N ARG A 182 22.64 -8.16 2.09
CA ARG A 182 22.99 -7.78 3.46
C ARG A 182 21.78 -7.23 4.21
N ILE A 183 20.97 -6.39 3.55
CA ILE A 183 19.73 -5.85 4.12
C ILE A 183 18.81 -6.98 4.58
N TYR A 184 18.54 -7.94 3.69
CA TYR A 184 17.66 -9.06 4.00
C TYR A 184 18.25 -10.06 4.99
N ARG A 185 19.57 -10.16 5.10
CA ARG A 185 20.22 -11.03 6.10
C ARG A 185 20.22 -10.43 7.50
N GLU A 186 20.45 -9.12 7.62
CA GLU A 186 20.84 -8.49 8.89
C GLU A 186 19.82 -7.47 9.43
N LEU A 187 18.96 -6.88 8.59
CA LEU A 187 18.12 -5.74 8.99
C LEU A 187 16.67 -6.16 9.26
N VAL A 188 15.99 -6.62 8.21
CA VAL A 188 14.61 -7.11 8.29
C VAL A 188 14.62 -8.44 7.55
N PRO A 189 14.68 -9.57 8.27
CA PRO A 189 14.90 -10.89 7.69
C PRO A 189 13.62 -11.44 7.07
N PHE A 190 13.12 -10.70 6.09
CA PHE A 190 12.14 -11.20 5.15
C PHE A 190 12.72 -12.42 4.45
N GLY A 191 11.88 -13.40 4.16
CA GLY A 191 12.25 -14.54 3.34
C GLY A 191 12.18 -14.21 1.84
N PRO A 192 12.64 -15.14 0.98
CA PRO A 192 12.84 -14.91 -0.44
C PRO A 192 11.62 -14.36 -1.20
N ALA A 193 10.39 -14.70 -0.79
CA ALA A 193 9.20 -14.19 -1.46
C ALA A 193 9.02 -12.67 -1.34
N PHE A 194 9.66 -12.03 -0.36
CA PHE A 194 9.64 -10.58 -0.13
C PHE A 194 10.98 -9.90 -0.46
N HIS A 195 11.90 -10.62 -1.12
CA HIS A 195 13.18 -10.08 -1.58
C HIS A 195 13.03 -9.28 -2.88
N SER A 196 12.13 -8.30 -2.92
CA SER A 196 11.92 -7.50 -4.13
C SER A 196 13.07 -6.53 -4.38
N LEU A 197 13.74 -5.99 -3.37
CA LEU A 197 14.92 -5.14 -3.53
C LEU A 197 16.10 -5.94 -4.09
N GLN A 198 16.69 -5.47 -5.20
CA GLN A 198 17.77 -6.13 -5.93
C GLN A 198 19.05 -5.29 -5.96
N GLY A 199 20.20 -5.97 -6.09
CA GLY A 199 21.49 -5.31 -6.25
C GLY A 199 21.89 -4.49 -5.03
N ASP A 200 22.23 -3.22 -5.24
CA ASP A 200 22.56 -2.28 -4.16
C ASP A 200 21.41 -1.31 -3.92
N LEU A 201 21.15 -1.02 -2.65
CA LEU A 201 20.46 0.19 -2.23
C LEU A 201 21.48 1.31 -2.01
N LEU A 202 21.24 2.45 -2.62
CA LEU A 202 22.07 3.64 -2.54
C LEU A 202 21.44 4.63 -1.57
N LEU A 203 22.16 5.05 -0.54
CA LEU A 203 21.70 6.03 0.44
C LEU A 203 22.53 7.29 0.30
N ALA A 204 21.88 8.41 -0.06
CA ALA A 204 22.52 9.69 -0.31
C ALA A 204 21.67 10.84 0.23
N GLY A 205 22.18 11.56 1.22
CA GLY A 205 21.48 12.67 1.86
C GLY A 205 20.11 12.25 2.40
N ARG A 206 19.04 12.73 1.76
CA ARG A 206 17.64 12.45 2.12
C ARG A 206 16.99 11.37 1.25
N GLU A 207 17.76 10.67 0.42
CA GLU A 207 17.23 9.73 -0.56
C GLU A 207 17.80 8.31 -0.43
N ALA A 208 16.92 7.35 -0.67
CA ALA A 208 17.26 5.95 -0.95
C ALA A 208 16.88 5.63 -2.40
N LEU A 209 17.85 5.19 -3.19
CA LEU A 209 17.66 4.82 -4.60
C LEU A 209 17.99 3.34 -4.77
N GLY A 210 17.17 2.60 -5.52
CA GLY A 210 17.40 1.18 -5.70
C GLY A 210 16.66 0.61 -6.91
N ARG A 211 16.84 -0.70 -7.11
CA ARG A 211 16.08 -1.49 -8.08
C ARG A 211 15.23 -2.51 -7.36
N LEU A 212 14.03 -2.72 -7.84
CA LEU A 212 13.05 -3.64 -7.31
C LEU A 212 12.63 -4.59 -8.44
N GLN A 213 12.41 -5.84 -8.08
CA GLN A 213 11.82 -6.84 -8.96
C GLN A 213 10.35 -7.02 -8.61
N ALA A 214 9.49 -6.96 -9.61
CA ALA A 214 8.10 -7.38 -9.49
C ALA A 214 8.02 -8.90 -9.39
N LEU A 215 8.14 -9.42 -8.17
CA LEU A 215 8.12 -10.85 -7.88
C LEU A 215 6.68 -11.41 -7.91
N PRO A 216 6.51 -12.73 -8.12
CA PRO A 216 5.21 -13.39 -8.02
C PRO A 216 4.61 -13.27 -6.62
N ALA A 217 3.31 -12.96 -6.57
CA ALA A 217 2.47 -13.10 -5.38
C ALA A 217 1.22 -13.90 -5.78
N PRO A 218 0.60 -14.69 -4.88
CA PRO A 218 -0.63 -15.39 -5.19
C PRO A 218 -1.71 -14.44 -5.68
N GLU A 219 -2.47 -14.89 -6.67
CA GLU A 219 -3.59 -14.16 -7.22
C GLU A 219 -4.61 -13.84 -6.13
N LEU A 220 -5.12 -12.61 -6.16
CA LEU A 220 -6.20 -12.17 -5.30
C LEU A 220 -7.35 -11.73 -6.21
N PRO A 221 -8.49 -12.47 -6.23
CA PRO A 221 -9.61 -12.11 -7.09
C PRO A 221 -10.03 -10.65 -6.90
N GLY A 222 -10.19 -9.93 -8.02
CA GLY A 222 -10.52 -8.51 -8.02
C GLY A 222 -9.33 -7.55 -7.88
N ALA A 223 -8.11 -8.05 -7.73
CA ALA A 223 -6.88 -7.23 -7.68
C ALA A 223 -5.95 -7.42 -8.89
N ASP A 224 -6.37 -8.12 -9.94
CA ASP A 224 -5.54 -8.37 -11.14
C ASP A 224 -5.08 -7.07 -11.81
N TRP A 225 -5.88 -6.00 -11.69
CA TRP A 225 -5.57 -4.67 -12.23
C TRP A 225 -4.48 -3.92 -11.43
N LEU A 226 -4.13 -4.37 -10.22
CA LEU A 226 -3.13 -3.72 -9.36
C LEU A 226 -1.71 -4.16 -9.70
N GLY A 227 -1.54 -5.37 -10.20
CA GLY A 227 -0.22 -6.02 -10.31
C GLY A 227 0.25 -6.63 -8.99
N THR A 228 1.54 -6.97 -8.91
CA THR A 228 2.13 -7.53 -7.69
C THR A 228 2.36 -6.43 -6.63
N PRO A 229 2.10 -6.68 -5.34
CA PRO A 229 2.31 -5.71 -4.27
C PRO A 229 3.77 -5.58 -3.83
N LEU A 230 4.63 -6.50 -4.27
CA LEU A 230 5.99 -6.67 -3.76
C LEU A 230 6.96 -5.52 -4.09
N PRO A 231 6.88 -4.84 -5.24
CA PRO A 231 7.63 -3.61 -5.45
C PRO A 231 7.26 -2.52 -4.45
N LEU A 232 5.98 -2.36 -4.11
CA LEU A 232 5.58 -1.35 -3.14
C LEU A 232 6.13 -1.65 -1.74
N ASP A 233 6.12 -2.92 -1.34
CA ASP A 233 6.73 -3.37 -0.09
C ASP A 233 8.24 -3.10 -0.08
N GLY A 234 8.94 -3.43 -1.19
CA GLY A 234 10.36 -3.13 -1.36
C GLY A 234 10.68 -1.64 -1.32
N ALA A 235 9.79 -0.79 -1.84
CA ALA A 235 9.94 0.66 -1.75
C ALA A 235 9.78 1.19 -0.31
N MET A 236 8.81 0.65 0.45
CA MET A 236 8.68 0.93 1.88
C MET A 236 9.89 0.41 2.68
N HIS A 237 10.45 -0.73 2.28
CA HIS A 237 11.66 -1.28 2.88
C HIS A 237 12.89 -0.42 2.58
N ALA A 238 13.03 0.12 1.36
CA ALA A 238 14.08 1.10 1.05
C ALA A 238 14.00 2.34 1.95
N ALA A 239 12.78 2.87 2.19
CA ALA A 239 12.55 3.94 3.15
C ALA A 239 12.86 3.53 4.59
N CYS A 240 12.57 2.28 4.96
CA CYS A 240 12.89 1.72 6.27
C CYS A 240 14.40 1.68 6.51
N VAL A 241 15.18 1.19 5.53
CA VAL A 241 16.64 1.11 5.61
C VAL A 241 17.24 2.50 5.76
N HIS A 242 16.81 3.47 4.95
CA HIS A 242 17.25 4.85 5.07
C HIS A 242 16.86 5.46 6.43
N GLY A 243 15.63 5.23 6.89
CA GLY A 243 15.15 5.77 8.17
C GLY A 243 15.91 5.26 9.38
N GLN A 244 16.44 4.03 9.34
CA GLN A 244 17.28 3.48 10.39
C GLN A 244 18.67 4.13 10.50
N GLN A 245 19.07 4.96 9.53
CA GLN A 245 20.25 5.82 9.67
C GLN A 245 19.96 7.12 10.44
N LEU A 246 18.68 7.47 10.56
CA LEU A 246 18.22 8.79 11.03
C LEU A 246 17.48 8.73 12.35
N ALA A 247 17.06 7.53 12.74
CA ALA A 247 16.32 7.26 13.95
C ALA A 247 16.99 6.13 14.71
N ASP A 248 16.82 6.14 16.03
CA ASP A 248 17.30 5.10 16.92
C ASP A 248 16.35 3.89 16.97
N PHE A 249 15.31 3.83 16.12
CA PHE A 249 14.34 2.73 16.06
C PHE A 249 14.22 2.17 14.64
N VAL A 250 13.57 1.00 14.52
CA VAL A 250 13.21 0.42 13.21
C VAL A 250 11.85 1.00 12.77
N PRO A 251 11.80 1.81 11.70
CA PRO A 251 10.59 2.52 11.31
C PRO A 251 9.71 1.65 10.40
N PHE A 252 8.44 1.48 10.77
CA PHE A 252 7.42 0.71 10.03
C PHE A 252 6.34 1.63 9.44
N PRO A 253 5.78 1.28 8.27
CA PRO A 253 4.69 2.06 7.67
C PRO A 253 3.44 2.00 8.55
N VAL A 254 2.98 3.17 9.02
CA VAL A 254 1.75 3.30 9.81
C VAL A 254 0.65 4.07 9.10
N ALA A 255 1.03 4.90 8.12
CA ALA A 255 0.10 5.69 7.34
C ALA A 255 0.70 6.10 6.00
N LEU A 256 -0.16 6.44 5.04
CA LEU A 256 0.23 7.23 3.89
C LEU A 256 -0.80 8.33 3.62
N GLY A 257 -0.32 9.51 3.21
CA GLY A 257 -1.17 10.63 2.84
C GLY A 257 -1.90 10.37 1.53
N ARG A 258 -1.16 9.96 0.50
CA ARG A 258 -1.69 9.68 -0.85
C ARG A 258 -0.91 8.56 -1.51
N ARG A 259 -1.59 7.68 -2.24
CA ARG A 259 -1.03 6.68 -3.13
C ARG A 259 -1.69 6.83 -4.50
N ARG A 260 -0.90 6.95 -5.55
CA ARG A 260 -1.37 7.04 -6.93
C ARG A 260 -0.83 5.85 -7.72
N ILE A 261 -1.74 5.02 -8.21
CA ILE A 261 -1.42 3.87 -9.07
C ILE A 261 -1.64 4.33 -10.51
N CYS A 262 -0.59 4.49 -11.29
CA CYS A 262 -0.67 4.90 -12.70
C CYS A 262 -0.83 3.69 -13.63
N ARG A 263 -0.13 2.60 -13.34
CA ARG A 263 -0.16 1.35 -14.10
C ARG A 263 0.11 0.16 -13.17
N PRO A 264 -0.35 -1.04 -13.50
CA PRO A 264 0.00 -2.24 -12.76
C PRO A 264 1.48 -2.60 -12.94
N LEU A 265 2.16 -2.92 -11.84
CA LEU A 265 3.48 -3.54 -11.88
C LEU A 265 3.33 -5.04 -12.09
N ARG A 266 3.57 -5.50 -13.32
CA ARG A 266 3.43 -6.91 -13.72
C ARG A 266 4.62 -7.73 -13.24
N ILE A 267 4.37 -9.00 -12.92
CA ILE A 267 5.42 -9.96 -12.54
C ILE A 267 6.53 -9.95 -13.62
N GLY A 268 7.79 -9.91 -13.19
CA GLY A 268 8.95 -9.82 -14.06
C GLY A 268 9.40 -8.40 -14.40
N ALA A 269 8.61 -7.36 -14.09
CA ALA A 269 9.04 -5.98 -14.29
C ALA A 269 10.25 -5.61 -13.42
N ASP A 270 11.27 -5.00 -14.03
CA ASP A 270 12.31 -4.24 -13.34
C ASP A 270 11.79 -2.84 -13.03
N VAL A 271 11.97 -2.42 -11.78
CA VAL A 271 11.37 -1.21 -11.24
C VAL A 271 12.44 -0.39 -10.53
N GLN A 272 12.63 0.86 -10.95
CA GLN A 272 13.50 1.79 -10.24
C GLN A 272 12.71 2.46 -9.11
N VAL A 273 13.29 2.53 -7.92
CA VAL A 273 12.67 3.19 -6.78
C VAL A 273 13.48 4.39 -6.33
N ARG A 274 12.75 5.45 -5.97
CA ARG A 274 13.24 6.59 -5.21
C ARG A 274 12.39 6.72 -3.95
N ALA A 275 13.00 6.62 -2.78
CA ALA A 275 12.41 7.02 -1.51
C ALA A 275 13.10 8.32 -1.06
N ARG A 276 12.33 9.35 -0.75
CA ARG A 276 12.87 10.64 -0.27
C ARG A 276 12.26 11.01 1.06
N GLN A 277 13.10 11.26 2.05
CA GLN A 277 12.64 11.77 3.33
C GLN A 277 12.16 13.23 3.18
N THR A 278 10.91 13.49 3.53
CA THR A 278 10.28 14.82 3.46
C THR A 278 10.24 15.53 4.79
N GLY A 279 10.30 14.80 5.91
CA GLY A 279 10.38 15.39 7.25
C GLY A 279 10.64 14.36 8.35
N ARG A 280 10.73 14.87 9.59
CA ARG A 280 10.81 14.07 10.82
C ARG A 280 10.12 14.80 11.97
N THR A 281 9.51 14.04 12.89
CA THR A 281 9.15 14.48 14.24
C THR A 281 9.96 13.64 15.25
N ALA A 282 9.70 13.79 16.55
CA ALA A 282 10.32 12.95 17.56
C ALA A 282 9.86 11.47 17.45
N GLU A 283 8.65 11.23 16.95
CA GLU A 283 8.02 9.90 16.92
C GLU A 283 7.91 9.29 15.52
N ALA A 284 8.15 10.07 14.46
CA ALA A 284 7.87 9.65 13.09
C ALA A 284 8.87 10.19 12.06
N LEU A 285 9.09 9.40 11.01
CA LEU A 285 9.77 9.82 9.78
C LEU A 285 8.77 9.89 8.63
N PHE A 286 8.93 10.88 7.75
CA PHE A 286 8.04 11.07 6.61
C PHE A 286 8.79 10.91 5.29
N TYR A 287 8.18 10.19 4.35
CA TYR A 287 8.76 9.88 3.04
C TYR A 287 7.76 10.08 1.90
N ASP A 288 8.30 10.41 0.73
CA ASP A 288 7.64 10.24 -0.55
C ASP A 288 8.35 9.13 -1.33
N LEU A 289 7.58 8.29 -2.01
CA LEU A 289 8.08 7.17 -2.81
C LEU A 289 7.64 7.31 -4.27
N TRP A 290 8.54 7.01 -5.19
CA TRP A 290 8.24 6.89 -6.61
C TRP A 290 8.81 5.59 -7.15
N LEU A 291 7.96 4.84 -7.84
CA LEU A 291 8.30 3.59 -8.52
C LEU A 291 8.16 3.83 -10.02
N PHE A 292 9.26 3.61 -10.75
CA PHE A 292 9.34 3.80 -12.19
C PHE A 292 9.52 2.45 -12.88
N GLN A 293 8.80 2.25 -13.97
CA GLN A 293 8.99 1.11 -14.87
C GLN A 293 9.38 1.65 -16.23
N SER A 294 10.52 1.22 -16.76
CA SER A 294 11.06 1.70 -18.03
C SER A 294 11.19 3.23 -18.09
N GLY A 295 11.62 3.86 -16.99
CA GLY A 295 11.76 5.32 -16.87
C GLY A 295 10.46 6.10 -16.62
N GLU A 296 9.30 5.46 -16.71
CA GLU A 296 8.01 6.13 -16.52
C GLU A 296 7.41 5.83 -15.15
N LEU A 297 6.71 6.81 -14.56
CA LEU A 297 6.06 6.66 -13.26
C LEU A 297 4.97 5.58 -13.33
N ALA A 298 5.16 4.51 -12.56
CA ALA A 298 4.18 3.44 -12.41
C ALA A 298 3.31 3.65 -11.16
N GLU A 299 3.93 4.07 -10.06
CA GLU A 299 3.26 4.26 -8.78
C GLU A 299 3.96 5.32 -7.93
N GLU A 300 3.18 6.08 -7.15
CA GLU A 300 3.67 7.12 -6.25
C GLU A 300 3.00 7.00 -4.88
N ILE A 301 3.77 7.18 -3.80
CA ILE A 301 3.26 7.46 -2.46
C ILE A 301 3.74 8.84 -2.01
N ARG A 302 2.83 9.64 -1.43
CA ARG A 302 3.14 10.90 -0.76
C ARG A 302 2.74 10.85 0.70
N GLY A 303 3.60 11.39 1.56
CA GLY A 303 3.38 11.43 3.00
C GLY A 303 3.28 10.03 3.61
N LEU A 304 4.15 9.11 3.21
CA LEU A 304 4.38 7.87 3.94
C LEU A 304 4.90 8.22 5.33
N GLU A 305 4.20 7.76 6.35
CA GLU A 305 4.58 7.94 7.73
C GLU A 305 5.12 6.63 8.28
N MET A 306 6.31 6.71 8.88
CA MET A 306 7.02 5.56 9.42
C MET A 306 7.29 5.78 10.91
N ARG A 307 6.91 4.83 11.77
CA ARG A 307 7.06 4.93 13.24
C ARG A 307 7.58 3.63 13.83
N ASP A 308 8.03 3.70 15.08
CA ASP A 308 8.31 2.51 15.87
C ASP A 308 7.01 1.80 16.28
N LEU A 309 6.86 0.55 15.85
CA LEU A 309 5.77 -0.34 16.28
C LEU A 309 6.23 -1.42 17.26
N SER A 310 7.52 -1.44 17.61
CA SER A 310 8.14 -2.37 18.56
C SER A 310 8.15 -1.85 20.00
N GLY A 311 7.92 -0.54 20.21
CA GLY A 311 7.96 0.08 21.53
C GLY A 311 9.38 0.14 22.11
N GLY A 312 10.37 0.39 21.27
CA GLY A 312 11.79 0.50 21.60
C GLY A 312 12.51 -0.85 21.73
N ALA A 313 11.80 -1.96 21.53
CA ALA A 313 12.36 -3.30 21.69
C ALA A 313 13.43 -3.64 20.62
N ILE A 314 13.44 -2.91 19.50
CA ILE A 314 14.33 -3.19 18.37
C ILE A 314 15.03 -1.90 17.95
N ARG A 315 16.35 -1.98 17.81
CA ARG A 315 17.23 -0.90 17.39
C ARG A 315 17.85 -1.23 16.03
N PRO A 316 18.19 -0.21 15.21
CA PRO A 316 19.01 -0.40 14.03
C PRO A 316 20.33 -1.14 14.37
N PRO A 317 20.85 -1.97 13.45
CA PRO A 317 22.14 -2.61 13.65
C PRO A 317 23.26 -1.57 13.62
N ALA A 318 24.31 -1.79 14.44
CA ALA A 318 25.42 -0.84 14.61
C ALA A 318 26.07 -0.43 13.28
N TRP A 319 26.25 -1.38 12.36
CA TRP A 319 26.84 -1.08 11.06
C TRP A 319 26.05 -0.07 10.25
N LEU A 320 24.74 0.08 10.47
CA LEU A 320 23.91 1.07 9.80
C LEU A 320 23.96 2.43 10.52
N ALA A 321 24.02 2.40 11.86
CA ALA A 321 24.12 3.57 12.74
C ALA A 321 25.49 4.28 12.70
N ASP A 322 26.58 3.55 12.43
CA ASP A 322 27.95 4.10 12.33
C ASP A 322 28.20 4.93 11.05
N ALA A 323 27.15 5.34 10.34
CA ALA A 323 27.29 6.32 9.26
C ALA A 323 27.69 7.67 9.88
N PRO A 324 28.79 8.32 9.45
CA PRO A 324 29.22 9.57 10.03
C PRO A 324 28.08 10.60 9.88
N ASN A 325 27.61 11.11 11.02
CA ASN A 325 26.69 12.23 11.15
C ASN A 325 27.20 13.40 10.28
N ARG A 326 26.73 13.52 9.05
CA ARG A 326 26.85 14.78 8.29
C ARG A 326 25.69 15.67 8.70
N GLN A 327 25.97 16.38 9.79
CA GLN A 327 25.42 17.65 10.23
C GLN A 327 24.18 18.15 9.47
N ASP A 328 23.06 18.20 10.19
CA ASP A 328 22.01 19.18 9.98
C ASP A 328 22.67 20.56 9.82
N SER A 329 22.59 21.15 8.64
CA SER A 329 22.83 22.58 8.44
C SER A 329 21.48 23.32 8.51
N PRO A 330 21.44 24.51 9.15
CA PRO A 330 20.23 25.19 9.60
C PRO A 330 19.24 25.56 8.50
#